data_AF-A0A242BDT5-F1
#
_entry.id   AF-A0A242BDT5-F1
#
_cell.length_a   1.000
_cell.length_b   1.000
_cell.length_c   1.000
_cell.angle_alpha   90.00
_cell.angle_beta   90.00
_cell.angle_gamma   90.00
#
_symmetry.space_group_name_H-M   'P 1'
#
loop_
_entity.id
_entity.type
_entity.pdbx_description
1 polymer ?
#
loop_
_entity_poly.entity_id
_entity_poly.type
_entity_poly.pdbx_seq_one_letter_code
_entity_poly.pdbx_strand_id
1 'polypeptide(L)'
;MLFLETNRRCYNSYYVPFETLVYASWPPTYVTCDCGELAKHIVHFRILPCGAPHFQDTFVWECAHCGARYRQIKGAFNFEPMDREGDNQNDQGRK
;
A
#
# COMPACT_ATOMS: atom_id res chain seq x y z
N MET A 1 -4.25 -16.26 19.56
CA MET A 1 -4.49 -15.61 18.27
C MET A 1 -3.68 -14.32 18.25
N LEU A 2 -2.74 -14.18 17.32
CA LEU A 2 -1.97 -12.95 17.18
C LEU A 2 -2.88 -11.92 16.49
N PHE A 3 -3.54 -11.08 17.28
CA PHE A 3 -4.16 -9.86 16.79
C PHE A 3 -3.01 -8.93 16.40
N LEU A 4 -2.65 -8.93 15.12
CA LEU A 4 -1.70 -7.97 14.60
C LEU A 4 -2.47 -6.67 14.38
N GLU A 5 -2.27 -5.73 15.30
CA GLU A 5 -2.87 -4.40 15.25
C GLU A 5 -2.23 -3.59 14.12
N THR A 6 -3.05 -3.16 13.18
CA THR A 6 -2.70 -2.13 12.20
C THR A 6 -3.32 -0.82 12.68
N ASN A 7 -2.60 0.29 12.52
CA ASN A 7 -3.14 1.62 12.83
C ASN A 7 -4.27 2.09 11.87
N ARG A 8 -4.58 1.31 10.83
CA ARG A 8 -5.64 1.55 9.84
C ARG A 8 -6.34 0.23 9.52
N ARG A 9 -7.65 0.26 9.27
CA ARG A 9 -8.40 -0.95 8.91
C ARG A 9 -8.04 -1.36 7.48
N CYS A 10 -7.74 -2.65 7.29
CA CYS A 10 -7.30 -3.22 6.02
C CYS A 10 -8.41 -4.07 5.38
N TYR A 11 -8.42 -4.16 4.04
CA TYR A 11 -9.46 -4.87 3.28
C TYR A 11 -8.86 -5.61 2.07
N ASN A 12 -9.53 -6.70 1.67
CA ASN A 12 -9.26 -7.37 0.38
C ASN A 12 -9.89 -6.63 -0.81
N SER A 13 -9.70 -7.19 -2.01
CA SER A 13 -10.27 -6.70 -3.26
C SER A 13 -11.81 -6.67 -3.30
N TYR A 14 -12.47 -7.39 -2.40
CA TYR A 14 -13.93 -7.45 -2.24
C TYR A 14 -14.46 -6.51 -1.15
N TYR A 15 -13.63 -5.58 -0.64
CA TYR A 15 -13.99 -4.65 0.43
C TYR A 15 -14.36 -5.33 1.76
N VAL A 16 -13.94 -6.58 1.95
CA VAL A 16 -14.13 -7.30 3.21
C VAL A 16 -12.99 -6.93 4.15
N PRO A 17 -13.27 -6.42 5.36
CA PRO A 17 -12.25 -6.05 6.32
C PRO A 17 -11.51 -7.28 6.84
N PHE A 18 -10.21 -7.13 7.08
CA PHE A 18 -9.43 -8.15 7.77
C PHE A 18 -9.80 -8.16 9.25
N GLU A 19 -10.50 -9.21 9.70
CA GLU A 19 -10.72 -9.47 11.12
C GLU A 19 -9.45 -10.03 11.78
N THR A 20 -8.66 -10.81 11.02
CA THR A 20 -7.35 -11.33 11.42
C THR A 20 -6.42 -11.42 10.21
N LEU A 21 -5.10 -11.38 10.42
CA LEU A 21 -4.12 -11.57 9.35
C LEU A 21 -3.87 -13.05 8.98
N VAL A 22 -4.44 -14.01 9.72
CA VAL A 22 -4.19 -15.46 9.53
C VAL A 22 -4.66 -15.95 8.16
N TYR A 23 -5.72 -15.35 7.62
CA TYR A 23 -6.29 -15.69 6.31
C TYR A 23 -6.32 -14.50 5.34
N ALA A 24 -5.64 -13.41 5.69
CA ALA A 24 -5.61 -12.21 4.86
C ALA A 24 -4.59 -12.38 3.72
N SER A 25 -4.99 -12.04 2.50
CA SER A 25 -4.04 -11.82 1.42
C SER A 25 -3.32 -10.50 1.69
N TRP A 26 -2.08 -10.58 2.20
CA TRP A 26 -1.19 -9.43 2.39
C TRP A 26 -0.27 -9.27 1.18
N PRO A 27 -0.02 -8.04 0.68
CA PRO A 27 -0.52 -6.74 1.16
C PRO A 27 -2.04 -6.53 0.91
N PRO A 28 -2.73 -5.73 1.76
CA PRO A 28 -4.15 -5.44 1.58
C PRO A 28 -4.40 -4.65 0.30
N THR A 29 -5.54 -4.90 -0.35
CA THR A 29 -5.94 -4.13 -1.53
C THR A 29 -6.39 -2.71 -1.15
N TYR A 30 -7.02 -2.55 0.01
CA TYR A 30 -7.46 -1.24 0.51
C TYR A 30 -7.13 -1.03 1.98
N VAL A 31 -6.98 0.22 2.37
CA VAL A 31 -6.87 0.67 3.77
C VAL A 31 -7.76 1.89 4.03
N THR A 32 -8.21 2.08 5.27
CA THR A 32 -8.96 3.30 5.65
C THR A 32 -8.11 4.55 5.52
N CYS A 33 -8.62 5.53 4.79
CA CYS A 33 -8.12 6.89 4.75
C CYS A 33 -8.71 7.73 5.90
N ASP A 34 -7.99 8.77 6.31
CA ASP A 34 -8.44 9.70 7.36
C ASP A 34 -9.68 10.52 6.94
N CYS A 35 -9.98 10.61 5.64
CA CYS A 35 -11.18 11.26 5.14
C CYS A 35 -12.44 10.38 5.19
N GLY A 36 -12.34 9.14 5.70
CA GLY A 36 -13.43 8.17 5.78
C GLY A 36 -13.56 7.25 4.57
N GLU A 37 -12.93 7.61 3.44
CA GLU A 37 -12.87 6.79 2.23
C GLU A 37 -11.77 5.72 2.26
N LEU A 38 -11.72 4.89 1.23
CA LEU A 38 -10.68 3.86 1.08
C LEU A 38 -9.51 4.34 0.22
N ALA A 39 -8.30 4.11 0.69
CA ALA A 39 -7.07 4.22 -0.08
C ALA A 39 -6.75 2.88 -0.74
N LYS A 40 -6.46 2.89 -2.03
CA LYS A 40 -6.18 1.70 -2.84
C LYS A 40 -4.69 1.46 -2.97
N HIS A 41 -4.28 0.20 -2.90
CA HIS A 41 -2.90 -0.23 -3.11
C HIS A 41 -2.42 0.14 -4.51
N ILE A 42 -1.27 0.80 -4.59
CA ILE A 42 -0.62 1.13 -5.86
C ILE A 42 0.25 -0.05 -6.27
N VAL A 43 -0.09 -0.67 -7.40
CA VAL A 43 0.71 -1.73 -8.02
C VAL A 43 1.23 -1.20 -9.34
N HIS A 44 2.54 -1.20 -9.52
CA HIS A 44 3.15 -0.84 -10.79
C HIS A 44 3.17 -2.06 -11.71
N PHE A 45 2.54 -1.93 -12.87
CA PHE A 45 2.56 -2.95 -13.90
C PHE A 45 3.51 -2.53 -15.02
N ARG A 46 4.45 -3.39 -15.38
CA ARG A 46 5.27 -3.25 -16.58
C ARG A 46 5.30 -4.56 -17.36
N ILE A 47 5.34 -4.47 -18.67
CA ILE A 47 5.59 -5.62 -19.55
C ILE A 47 7.09 -5.68 -19.80
N LEU A 48 7.72 -6.83 -19.56
CA LEU A 48 9.12 -7.04 -19.86
C LEU A 48 9.33 -7.16 -21.38
N PRO A 49 10.55 -6.92 -21.90
CA PRO A 49 10.84 -7.09 -23.33
C PRO A 49 10.50 -8.48 -23.88
N CYS A 50 10.48 -9.51 -23.03
CA CYS A 50 10.08 -10.88 -23.36
C CYS A 50 8.55 -11.10 -23.36
N GLY A 51 7.74 -10.06 -23.17
CA GLY A 51 6.27 -10.15 -23.13
C GLY A 51 5.68 -10.58 -21.78
N ALA A 52 6.51 -10.95 -20.80
CA ALA A 52 6.04 -11.36 -19.49
C ALA A 52 5.53 -10.15 -18.66
N PRO A 53 4.37 -10.27 -17.98
CA PRO A 53 3.90 -9.25 -17.05
C PRO A 53 4.78 -9.23 -15.79
N HIS A 54 5.16 -8.04 -15.34
CA HIS A 54 5.94 -7.85 -14.13
C HIS A 54 5.25 -6.82 -13.25
N PHE A 55 4.78 -7.29 -12.10
CA PHE A 55 4.15 -6.48 -11.07
C PHE A 55 5.21 -6.08 -10.04
N GLN A 56 5.34 -4.78 -9.79
CA GLN A 56 6.08 -4.25 -8.66
C GLN A 56 5.04 -3.76 -7.66
N ASP A 57 4.85 -4.56 -6.60
CA ASP A 57 4.08 -4.13 -5.46
C ASP A 57 4.81 -2.96 -4.80
N THR A 58 4.23 -1.78 -4.91
CA THR A 58 4.69 -0.66 -4.08
C THR A 58 4.04 -0.84 -2.72
N PHE A 59 4.74 -0.64 -1.62
CA PHE A 59 4.11 -0.66 -0.30
C PHE A 59 3.38 0.66 -0.01
N VAL A 60 2.63 1.17 -1.01
CA VAL A 60 1.99 2.49 -1.00
C VAL A 60 0.51 2.37 -1.38
N TRP A 61 -0.33 3.12 -0.67
CA TRP A 61 -1.77 3.24 -0.90
C TRP A 61 -2.13 4.70 -1.14
N GLU A 62 -3.07 4.96 -2.05
CA GLU A 62 -3.55 6.29 -2.36
C GLU A 62 -5.08 6.37 -2.31
N CYS A 63 -5.60 7.38 -1.62
CA CYS A 63 -7.02 7.68 -1.60
C CYS A 63 -7.40 8.52 -2.82
N ALA A 64 -8.28 8.01 -3.68
CA ALA A 64 -8.74 8.77 -4.85
C ALA A 64 -9.56 10.02 -4.48
N HIS A 65 -10.14 10.07 -3.29
CA HIS A 65 -11.01 11.17 -2.85
C HIS A 65 -10.21 12.39 -2.36
N CYS A 66 -9.30 12.22 -1.39
CA CYS A 66 -8.51 13.34 -0.85
C CYS A 66 -7.07 13.37 -1.37
N GLY A 67 -6.63 12.33 -2.10
CA GLY A 67 -5.27 12.15 -2.58
C GLY A 67 -4.23 12.01 -1.47
N ALA A 68 -4.65 11.57 -0.28
CA ALA A 68 -3.73 11.17 0.78
C ALA A 68 -3.03 9.87 0.39
N ARG A 69 -1.75 9.77 0.73
CA ARG A 69 -0.92 8.60 0.46
C ARG A 69 -0.40 8.03 1.76
N TYR A 70 -0.31 6.71 1.80
CA TYR A 70 0.13 5.96 2.96
C TYR A 70 1.16 4.92 2.53
N ARG A 71 2.27 4.79 3.26
CA ARG A 71 3.27 3.75 3.03
C ARG A 71 3.25 2.75 4.18
N GLN A 72 3.37 1.45 3.89
CA GLN A 72 3.59 0.46 4.94
C GLN A 72 5.04 0.54 5.43
N ILE A 73 5.22 0.63 6.75
CA ILE A 73 6.55 0.62 7.39
C ILE A 73 7.19 -0.76 7.19
N LYS A 74 8.43 -0.78 6.71
CA LYS A 74 9.16 -2.04 6.44
C LYS A 74 9.30 -2.88 7.72
N GLY A 75 8.85 -4.13 7.67
CA GLY A 75 8.89 -5.05 8.81
C GLY A 75 7.78 -4.85 9.85
N ALA A 76 6.83 -3.94 9.60
CA ALA A 76 5.65 -3.73 10.41
C ALA A 76 4.37 -3.76 9.56
N PHE A 77 3.21 -3.82 10.21
CA PHE A 77 1.90 -3.77 9.53
C PHE A 77 1.23 -2.39 9.64
N ASN A 78 1.95 -1.42 10.22
CA ASN A 78 1.50 -0.04 10.36
C ASN A 78 1.82 0.78 9.12
N PHE A 79 1.03 1.84 8.93
CA PHE A 79 1.09 2.74 7.80
C PHE A 79 1.48 4.15 8.25
N GLU A 80 2.43 4.75 7.55
CA GLU A 80 2.83 6.15 7.72
C GLU A 80 2.20 7.02 6.61
N PRO A 81 1.68 8.22 6.92
CA PRO A 81 1.29 9.17 5.90
C PRO A 81 2.52 9.60 5.10
N MET A 82 2.34 9.76 3.79
CA MET A 82 3.36 10.35 2.92
C MET A 82 2.98 11.80 2.65
N ASP A 83 3.90 12.72 2.91
CA ASP A 83 3.73 14.12 2.52
C ASP A 83 3.66 14.22 0.98
N ARG A 84 2.79 15.12 0.47
CA ARG A 84 2.64 15.35 -0.97
C ARG A 84 3.90 15.95 -1.63
N GLU A 85 4.83 16.48 -0.83
CA GLU A 85 6.09 17.04 -1.29
C GLU A 85 7.26 16.16 -0.84
N GLY A 86 7.86 15.41 -1.79
CA GLY A 86 9.17 14.80 -1.57
C GLY A 86 9.36 13.37 -2.06
N ASP A 87 9.31 13.13 -3.38
CA ASP A 87 10.02 12.00 -4.01
C ASP A 87 10.84 12.48 -5.22
N ASN A 88 11.34 13.72 -5.15
CA ASN A 88 12.39 14.24 -6.01
C ASN A 88 13.66 14.44 -5.16
N GLN A 89 14.34 13.36 -4.79
CA GLN A 89 15.79 13.29 -4.52
C GLN A 89 16.17 11.90 -3.99
N ASN A 90 16.70 11.06 -4.88
CA ASN A 90 17.96 10.31 -4.72
C ASN A 90 17.94 9.00 -5.51
N ASP A 91 18.32 9.09 -6.80
CA ASP A 91 19.34 8.18 -7.33
C ASP A 91 20.06 8.83 -8.52
N GLN A 92 20.73 9.95 -8.26
CA GLN A 92 21.90 10.33 -9.04
C GLN A 92 23.13 9.78 -8.31
N GLY A 93 23.79 8.81 -8.95
CA GLY A 93 25.23 8.62 -8.81
C GLY A 93 25.68 7.58 -7.78
N ARG A 94 25.84 6.33 -8.24
CA ARG A 94 26.91 5.47 -7.72
C ARG A 94 27.42 4.44 -8.74
N LYS A 95 28.22 4.90 -9.70
CA LYS A 95 29.61 4.48 -10.00
C LYS A 95 30.01 4.89 -11.41
#